data_AF-A0A645D454-F1
#
_entry.id   AF-A0A645D454-F1
#
_cell.length_a   1.000
_cell.length_b   1.000
_cell.length_c   1.000
_cell.angle_alpha   90.00
_cell.angle_beta   90.00
_cell.angle_gamma   90.00
#
_symmetry.space_group_name_H-M   'P 1'
#
loop_
_entity.id
_entity.type
_entity.pdbx_description
1 polymer ?
#
loop_
_entity_poly.entity_id
_entity_poly.type
_entity_poly.pdbx_seq_one_letter_code
_entity_poly.pdbx_strand_id
1 'polypeptide(L)'
;MNMLRFSAKTGEGLEELSAYIGGLYLPGEGEVLMTSLRHAEAAARALICAEAAISAISAGELCDMAEFDIRAAIEALGEITGEDVADDVVDSIFSRFCVGK
;
A
#
# COMPACT_ATOMS: atom_id res chain seq x y z
N MET A 1 8.78 3.14 28.22
CA MET A 1 9.50 1.90 27.88
C MET A 1 8.62 0.74 28.32
N ASN A 2 8.06 -0.02 27.38
CA ASN A 2 7.16 -1.14 27.70
C ASN A 2 8.00 -2.39 27.90
N MET A 3 7.80 -3.13 29.00
CA MET A 3 8.65 -4.26 29.37
C MET A 3 7.76 -5.46 29.72
N LEU A 4 7.81 -6.49 28.88
CA LEU A 4 7.08 -7.75 29.04
C LEU A 4 8.03 -8.84 29.57
N ARG A 5 7.53 -9.67 30.48
CA ARG A 5 8.26 -10.83 31.01
C ARG A 5 7.67 -12.09 30.39
N PHE A 6 8.51 -12.95 29.83
CA PHE A 6 8.09 -14.23 29.28
C PHE A 6 9.20 -15.28 29.45
N SER A 7 8.84 -16.56 29.30
CA SER A 7 9.77 -17.69 29.39
C SER A 7 9.51 -18.67 28.25
N ALA A 8 10.46 -18.78 27.33
CA ALA A 8 10.38 -19.76 26.24
C ALA A 8 10.42 -21.22 26.75
N LYS A 9 10.99 -21.47 27.93
CA LYS A 9 11.09 -22.81 28.51
C LYS A 9 9.77 -23.30 29.10
N THR A 10 8.99 -22.41 29.72
CA THR A 10 7.74 -22.74 30.41
C THR A 10 6.50 -22.36 29.61
N GLY A 11 6.64 -21.51 28.59
CA GLY A 11 5.53 -20.96 27.82
C GLY A 11 4.85 -19.74 28.46
N GLU A 12 5.25 -19.37 29.67
CA GLU A 12 4.67 -18.24 30.41
C GLU A 12 4.92 -16.92 29.67
N GLY A 13 3.88 -16.10 29.53
CA GLY A 13 3.96 -14.78 28.88
C GLY A 13 4.08 -14.79 27.35
N LEU A 14 4.09 -15.96 26.69
CA LEU A 14 4.15 -16.03 25.22
C LEU A 14 2.88 -15.51 24.55
N GLU A 15 1.72 -15.71 25.16
CA GLU A 15 0.43 -15.21 24.64
C GLU A 15 0.34 -13.68 24.72
N GLU A 16 0.78 -13.10 25.84
CA GLU A 16 0.90 -11.65 26.02
C GLU A 16 1.91 -11.03 25.05
N LEU A 17 3.03 -11.73 24.79
CA LEU A 17 3.99 -11.32 23.77
C LEU A 17 3.36 -11.34 22.37
N SER A 18 2.62 -12.40 22.03
CA SER A 18 1.93 -12.53 20.74
C SER A 18 0.88 -11.45 20.55
N ALA A 19 0.07 -11.17 21.57
CA ALA A 19 -0.93 -10.11 21.52
C ALA A 19 -0.29 -8.73 21.39
N TYR A 20 0.80 -8.48 22.12
CA TYR A 20 1.54 -7.22 22.03
C TYR A 20 2.13 -7.00 20.64
N ILE A 21 2.79 -8.01 20.06
CA ILE A 21 3.32 -7.93 18.70
C ILE A 21 2.17 -7.78 17.70
N GLY A 22 1.07 -8.52 17.87
CA GLY A 22 -0.10 -8.42 17.03
C GLY A 22 -0.65 -6.99 16.99
N GLY A 23 -0.82 -6.35 18.15
CA GLY A 23 -1.31 -4.98 18.25
C GLY A 23 -0.36 -3.90 17.70
N LEU A 24 0.91 -4.22 17.43
CA LEU A 24 1.85 -3.28 16.81
C LEU A 24 1.75 -3.24 15.29
N TYR A 25 1.34 -4.35 14.65
CA TYR A 25 1.47 -4.52 13.20
C TYR A 25 0.17 -4.94 12.51
N LEU A 26 -0.82 -5.44 13.25
CA LEU A 26 -2.11 -5.78 12.67
C LEU A 26 -2.98 -4.51 12.59
N PRO A 27 -3.56 -4.23 11.42
CA PRO A 27 -4.53 -3.15 11.28
C PRO A 27 -5.74 -3.35 12.19
N GLY A 28 -6.42 -2.25 12.53
CA GLY A 28 -7.66 -2.28 13.29
C GLY A 28 -8.78 -3.01 12.55
N GLU A 29 -9.81 -3.45 13.27
CA GLU A 29 -11.00 -4.04 12.62
C GLU A 29 -11.60 -3.05 11.60
N GLY A 30 -11.74 -3.50 10.34
CA GLY A 30 -12.32 -2.71 9.25
C GLY A 30 -11.31 -1.97 8.37
N GLU A 31 -10.01 -2.01 8.69
CA GLU A 31 -8.97 -1.44 7.85
C GLU A 31 -8.54 -2.43 6.75
N VAL A 32 -8.48 -1.95 5.51
CA VAL A 32 -7.98 -2.72 4.37
C VAL A 32 -6.46 -2.60 4.31
N LEU A 33 -5.77 -3.73 4.47
CA LEU A 33 -4.31 -3.77 4.40
C LEU A 33 -3.83 -3.83 2.95
N MET A 34 -3.00 -2.87 2.58
CA MET A 34 -2.26 -2.93 1.32
C MET A 34 -0.99 -3.79 1.52
N THR A 35 -1.04 -5.05 1.10
CA THR A 35 0.03 -6.03 1.33
C THR A 35 1.07 -6.11 0.22
N SER A 36 0.83 -5.46 -0.91
CA SER A 36 1.71 -5.42 -2.07
C SER A 36 2.50 -4.12 -2.10
N LEU A 37 3.84 -4.21 -2.09
CA LEU A 37 4.72 -3.04 -2.26
C LEU A 37 4.39 -2.28 -3.57
N ARG A 38 4.10 -3.02 -4.64
CA ARG A 38 3.69 -2.45 -5.93
C ARG A 38 2.44 -1.59 -5.80
N HIS A 39 1.42 -2.06 -5.07
CA HIS A 39 0.21 -1.28 -4.84
C HIS A 39 0.49 -0.06 -3.97
N ALA A 40 1.37 -0.19 -2.97
CA ALA A 40 1.75 0.91 -2.08
C ALA A 40 2.48 2.03 -2.85
N GLU A 41 3.40 1.66 -3.74
CA GLU A 41 4.11 2.61 -4.60
C GLU A 41 3.15 3.29 -5.58
N ALA A 42 2.24 2.54 -6.20
CA ALA A 42 1.21 3.08 -7.09
C ALA A 42 0.27 4.08 -6.38
N ALA A 43 -0.20 3.72 -5.18
CA ALA A 43 -1.03 4.60 -4.36
C ALA A 43 -0.27 5.86 -3.90
N ALA A 44 1.00 5.74 -3.55
CA ALA A 44 1.84 6.88 -3.17
C ALA A 44 2.03 7.85 -4.35
N ARG A 45 2.29 7.34 -5.56
CA ARG A 45 2.36 8.17 -6.77
C ARG A 45 1.03 8.87 -7.05
N ALA A 46 -0.08 8.15 -6.97
CA ALA A 46 -1.41 8.72 -7.16
C ALA A 46 -1.69 9.87 -6.19
N LEU A 47 -1.30 9.71 -4.91
CA LEU A 47 -1.44 10.76 -3.91
C LEU A 47 -0.61 12.01 -4.26
N ILE A 48 0.66 11.84 -4.65
CA ILE A 48 1.54 12.95 -5.04
C ILE A 48 0.93 13.74 -6.21
N CYS A 49 0.45 13.05 -7.24
CA CYS A 49 -0.18 13.68 -8.40
C CYS A 49 -1.49 14.38 -8.01
N ALA A 50 -2.32 13.76 -7.18
CA ALA A 50 -3.55 14.39 -6.71
C ALA A 50 -3.28 15.67 -5.90
N GLU A 51 -2.26 15.68 -5.04
CA GLU A 51 -1.84 16.86 -4.28
C GLU A 51 -1.30 17.97 -5.21
N ALA A 52 -0.54 17.60 -6.24
CA ALA A 52 -0.06 18.53 -7.26
C ALA A 52 -1.23 19.19 -8.02
N ALA A 53 -2.21 18.40 -8.47
CA ALA A 53 -3.42 18.91 -9.12
C ALA A 53 -4.20 19.88 -8.22
N ILE A 54 -4.41 19.51 -6.95
CA ILE A 54 -5.08 20.37 -5.96
C ILE A 54 -4.32 21.68 -5.79
N SER A 55 -2.99 21.63 -5.73
CA SER A 55 -2.14 22.81 -5.59
C SER A 55 -2.24 23.72 -6.80
N ALA A 56 -2.14 23.17 -8.03
CA ALA A 56 -2.26 23.92 -9.27
C ALA A 56 -3.62 24.63 -9.39
N ILE A 57 -4.71 23.92 -9.09
CA ILE A 57 -6.07 24.49 -9.07
C ILE A 57 -6.16 25.63 -8.05
N SER A 58 -5.63 25.41 -6.84
CA SER A 58 -5.68 26.40 -5.75
C SER A 58 -4.84 27.64 -6.06
N ALA A 59 -3.76 27.49 -6.82
CA ALA A 59 -2.90 28.59 -7.27
C ALA A 59 -3.47 29.36 -8.48
N GLY A 60 -4.58 28.91 -9.06
CA GLY A 60 -5.18 29.51 -10.26
C GLY A 60 -4.32 29.28 -11.51
N GLU A 61 -3.53 28.21 -11.54
CA GLU A 61 -2.75 27.81 -12.70
C GLU A 61 -3.65 27.34 -13.85
N LEU A 62 -3.07 27.18 -15.04
CA LEU A 62 -3.79 26.71 -16.22
C LEU A 62 -4.42 25.34 -15.95
N CYS A 63 -5.69 25.17 -16.34
CA CYS A 63 -6.43 23.92 -16.19
C CYS A 63 -5.68 22.71 -16.78
N ASP A 64 -4.87 22.93 -17.82
CA ASP A 64 -4.08 21.88 -18.48
C ASP A 64 -3.05 21.21 -17.54
N MET A 65 -2.47 21.97 -16.60
CA MET A 65 -1.50 21.42 -15.63
C MET A 65 -2.21 20.51 -14.62
N ALA A 66 -3.36 20.97 -14.11
CA ALA A 66 -4.18 20.15 -13.22
C ALA A 66 -4.73 18.90 -13.91
N GLU A 67 -5.14 19.00 -15.18
CA GLU A 67 -5.60 17.84 -15.96
C GLU A 67 -4.51 16.78 -16.10
N PHE A 68 -3.27 17.19 -16.38
CA PHE A 68 -2.14 16.27 -16.50
C PHE A 68 -1.92 15.48 -15.21
N ASP A 69 -1.88 16.16 -14.08
CA ASP A 69 -1.69 15.52 -12.77
C ASP A 69 -2.88 14.62 -12.38
N ILE A 70 -4.11 15.02 -12.70
CA ILE A 70 -5.30 14.17 -12.48
C ILE A 70 -5.21 12.87 -13.29
N ARG A 71 -4.82 12.95 -14.56
CA ARG A 71 -4.66 11.76 -15.43
C ARG A 71 -3.58 10.84 -14.88
N ALA A 72 -2.42 11.39 -14.49
CA ALA A 72 -1.34 10.62 -13.90
C ALA A 72 -1.77 9.91 -12.60
N ALA A 73 -2.59 10.57 -11.77
CA ALA A 73 -3.14 9.95 -10.57
C ALA A 73 -4.07 8.77 -10.90
N ILE A 74 -4.92 8.90 -11.92
CA ILE A 74 -5.84 7.84 -12.37
C ILE A 74 -5.05 6.64 -12.93
N GLU A 75 -4.06 6.88 -13.79
CA GLU A 75 -3.21 5.83 -14.36
C GLU A 75 -2.48 5.04 -13.27
N ALA A 76 -1.89 5.74 -12.29
CA ALA A 76 -1.24 5.10 -11.16
C ALA A 76 -2.21 4.23 -10.33
N LEU A 77 -3.47 4.64 -10.17
CA LEU A 77 -4.49 3.80 -9.52
C LEU A 77 -4.89 2.60 -10.39
N GLY A 78 -4.93 2.75 -11.72
CA GLY A 78 -5.20 1.69 -12.69
C GLY A 78 -4.18 0.55 -12.62
N GLU A 79 -2.93 0.84 -12.27
CA GLU A 79 -1.93 -0.21 -12.02
C GLU A 79 -2.35 -1.15 -10.88
N ILE A 80 -3.08 -0.66 -9.87
CA ILE A 80 -3.52 -1.48 -8.73
C ILE A 80 -4.59 -2.48 -9.17
N THR A 81 -5.55 -2.05 -9.99
CA THR A 81 -6.67 -2.87 -10.48
C THR A 81 -6.28 -3.78 -11.65
N GLY A 82 -5.20 -3.46 -12.36
CA GLY A 82 -4.78 -4.24 -13.53
C GLY A 82 -5.21 -3.64 -14.86
N GLU A 83 -5.83 -2.45 -14.87
CA GLU A 83 -6.36 -1.83 -16.10
C GLU A 83 -5.26 -1.34 -17.05
N ASP A 84 -4.11 -0.92 -16.51
CA ASP A 84 -2.94 -0.46 -17.27
C ASP A 84 -1.65 -1.11 -16.73
N VAL A 85 -1.53 -2.43 -16.87
CA VAL A 85 -0.36 -3.17 -16.41
C VAL A 85 0.48 -3.66 -17.59
N ALA A 86 1.77 -3.35 -17.56
CA ALA A 86 2.73 -3.81 -18.55
C ALA A 86 2.97 -5.34 -18.46
N ASP A 87 3.22 -5.97 -19.62
CA ASP A 87 3.37 -7.43 -19.73
C ASP A 87 4.45 -8.01 -18.79
N ASP A 88 5.49 -7.25 -18.51
CA ASP A 88 6.58 -7.61 -17.59
C ASP A 88 6.13 -7.69 -16.12
N VAL A 89 5.19 -6.85 -15.70
CA VAL A 89 4.59 -6.91 -14.37
C VAL A 89 3.73 -8.17 -14.24
N VAL A 90 2.96 -8.50 -15.29
CA VAL A 90 2.16 -9.74 -15.36
C VAL A 90 3.07 -10.96 -15.18
N ASP A 91 4.15 -11.04 -15.96
CA ASP A 91 5.14 -12.12 -15.86
C ASP A 91 5.78 -12.20 -14.46
N SER A 92 6.11 -11.07 -13.84
CA SER A 92 6.69 -11.03 -12.50
C SER A 92 5.72 -11.59 -11.43
N ILE A 93 4.42 -11.30 -11.57
CA ILE A 93 3.39 -11.78 -10.65
C ILE A 93 3.26 -13.29 -10.81
N PHE A 94 3.07 -13.78 -12.04
CA PHE A 94 2.86 -15.21 -12.31
C PHE A 94 4.11 -16.07 -12.08
N SER A 95 5.32 -15.49 -12.13
CA SER A 95 6.55 -16.20 -11.77
C SER A 95 6.57 -16.71 -10.32
N ARG A 96 5.74 -16.13 -9.45
CA ARG A 96 5.62 -16.52 -8.03
C ARG A 96 4.50 -17.53 -7.77
N PHE A 97 3.72 -17.88 -8.80
CA PHE A 97 2.67 -18.88 -8.68
C PHE A 97 3.23 -20.28 -8.93
N CYS A 98 2.73 -21.26 -8.19
CA CYS A 98 3.02 -22.65 -8.47
C CYS A 98 2.45 -23.04 -9.84
N VAL A 99 3.14 -23.93 -10.56
CA VAL A 99 2.65 -24.47 -11.84
C VAL A 99 1.29 -25.14 -11.65
N GLY A 100 0.30 -24.72 -12.44
CA GLY A 100 -1.07 -25.24 -12.39
C GLY A 100 -2.10 -24.32 -11.74
N LYS A 101 -1.76 -23.04 -11.55
CA LYS A 101 -2.72 -21.96 -11.24
C LYS A 101 -2.79 -20.97 -12.38
#